data_AF-A0A4U6WEE0-F1
#
_entry.id   AF-A0A4U6WEE0-F1
#
_cell.length_a   1.000
_cell.length_b   1.000
_cell.length_c   1.000
_cell.angle_alpha   90.00
_cell.angle_beta   90.00
_cell.angle_gamma   90.00
#
_symmetry.space_group_name_H-M   'P 1'
#
loop_
_entity.id
_entity.type
_entity.pdbx_description
1 polymer ?
#
loop_
_entity_poly.entity_id
_entity_poly.type
_entity_poly.pdbx_seq_one_letter_code
_entity_poly.pdbx_strand_id
1 'polypeptide(L)'
;MLPKKHLSGAKKRKWKKTRIKSVQAMRFQTPQIRSALIALEKASIDDPMAGSECQFLVSALENFEFLVGLVIWHDILFSINKVSKKLQAKIVSIDDTLKHIEGVISYFKKYRDEGFTSIKYFNVMIDAAIASLTSRFEQMKEFDNVFGFLFNLKNLKSLDEVDLWLRYKNFVEIISHDNSSDVLQVTLPYSLMSAFEILEFVIAKDCYPNVSLAYRILLTVPVTIVLAERSFSKLKLLKNYLRSTMSQERLNGLAMCTIERDILDTIDLNTVLDDFA
;
A
#
# COMPACT_ATOMS: atom_id res chain seq x y z
N MET A 1 -25.70 -0.55 30.56
CA MET A 1 -24.41 -1.24 30.30
C MET A 1 -24.56 -2.18 29.12
N LEU A 2 -23.99 -1.85 27.96
CA LEU A 2 -23.82 -2.76 26.81
C LEU A 2 -22.45 -2.44 26.19
N PRO A 3 -21.56 -3.43 25.96
CA PRO A 3 -20.20 -3.16 25.53
C PRO A 3 -20.14 -2.95 24.01
N LYS A 4 -19.90 -1.71 23.58
CA LYS A 4 -19.46 -1.38 22.21
C LYS A 4 -17.98 -1.77 22.03
N LYS A 5 -17.70 -3.03 21.73
CA LYS A 5 -16.40 -3.44 21.16
C LYS A 5 -16.64 -4.52 20.12
N HIS A 6 -16.76 -4.15 18.84
CA HIS A 6 -16.42 -4.97 17.65
C HIS A 6 -16.78 -4.27 16.32
N LEU A 7 -16.41 -3.00 16.10
CA LEU A 7 -16.64 -2.34 14.80
C LEU A 7 -15.41 -1.62 14.21
N SER A 8 -14.26 -1.60 14.89
CA SER A 8 -13.07 -0.88 14.42
C SER A 8 -12.19 -1.67 13.43
N GLY A 9 -12.34 -2.99 13.33
CA GLY A 9 -11.55 -3.85 12.44
C GLY A 9 -12.09 -3.97 11.00
N ALA A 10 -13.40 -3.77 10.80
CA ALA A 10 -14.05 -3.99 9.49
C ALA A 10 -13.91 -2.79 8.54
N LYS A 11 -13.77 -1.56 9.06
CA LYS A 11 -13.66 -0.33 8.26
C LYS A 11 -12.24 -0.05 7.73
N LYS A 12 -11.21 -0.71 8.26
CA LYS A 12 -9.78 -0.42 7.97
C LYS A 12 -9.21 -1.11 6.71
N ARG A 13 -9.89 -2.11 6.12
CA ARG A 13 -9.44 -2.85 4.91
C ARG A 13 -10.06 -2.37 3.58
N LYS A 14 -10.57 -1.13 3.48
CA LYS A 14 -11.46 -0.69 2.37
C LYS A 14 -10.77 -0.01 1.16
N TRP A 15 -9.44 0.15 1.14
CA TRP A 15 -8.88 1.40 0.59
C TRP A 15 -8.07 1.28 -0.71
N LYS A 16 -7.11 0.35 -0.88
CA LYS A 16 -6.79 -0.18 -2.24
C LYS A 16 -8.00 -0.88 -2.86
N LYS A 17 -8.87 -1.39 -1.97
CA LYS A 17 -10.18 -1.96 -2.29
C LYS A 17 -11.07 -0.96 -3.05
N THR A 18 -10.97 0.37 -2.91
CA THR A 18 -11.92 1.26 -3.60
C THR A 18 -11.71 1.39 -5.11
N ARG A 19 -10.47 1.58 -5.61
CA ARG A 19 -10.23 1.69 -7.06
C ARG A 19 -10.43 0.35 -7.76
N ILE A 20 -9.88 -0.72 -7.18
CA ILE A 20 -10.09 -2.07 -7.71
C ILE A 20 -11.56 -2.49 -7.62
N LYS A 21 -12.30 -2.14 -6.55
CA LYS A 21 -13.74 -2.43 -6.48
C LYS A 21 -14.55 -1.61 -7.47
N SER A 22 -14.17 -0.37 -7.75
CA SER A 22 -14.83 0.44 -8.78
C SER A 22 -14.60 -0.18 -10.16
N VAL A 23 -13.36 -0.54 -10.49
CA VAL A 23 -13.03 -1.22 -11.75
C VAL A 23 -13.65 -2.62 -11.83
N GLN A 24 -13.69 -3.37 -10.72
CA GLN A 24 -14.38 -4.66 -10.61
C GLN A 24 -15.89 -4.53 -10.77
N ALA A 25 -16.50 -3.55 -10.09
CA ALA A 25 -17.93 -3.29 -10.19
C ALA A 25 -18.27 -2.96 -11.64
N MET A 26 -17.52 -2.06 -12.28
CA MET A 26 -17.69 -1.80 -13.71
C MET A 26 -17.50 -3.08 -14.53
N ARG A 27 -16.36 -3.80 -14.41
CA ARG A 27 -16.08 -5.03 -15.19
C ARG A 27 -17.20 -6.07 -15.13
N PHE A 28 -17.79 -6.27 -13.95
CA PHE A 28 -18.82 -7.30 -13.75
C PHE A 28 -20.26 -6.78 -13.89
N GLN A 29 -20.49 -5.47 -13.77
CA GLN A 29 -21.82 -4.86 -13.87
C GLN A 29 -22.06 -4.15 -15.21
N THR A 30 -21.05 -3.98 -16.07
CA THR A 30 -21.21 -3.38 -17.41
C THR A 30 -22.39 -3.96 -18.19
N PRO A 31 -22.64 -5.29 -18.22
CA PRO A 31 -23.82 -5.83 -18.92
C PRO A 31 -25.15 -5.33 -18.35
N GLN A 32 -25.27 -5.26 -17.01
CA GLN A 32 -26.47 -4.80 -16.32
C GLN A 32 -26.68 -3.30 -16.50
N ILE A 33 -25.60 -2.52 -16.45
CA ILE A 33 -25.60 -1.07 -16.69
C ILE A 33 -26.04 -0.79 -18.13
N ARG A 34 -25.50 -1.53 -19.10
CA ARG A 34 -25.89 -1.43 -20.51
C ARG A 34 -27.37 -1.74 -20.71
N SER A 35 -27.88 -2.84 -20.14
CA SER A 35 -29.30 -3.18 -20.22
C SER A 35 -30.20 -2.11 -19.61
N ALA A 36 -29.79 -1.52 -18.47
CA ALA A 36 -30.52 -0.44 -17.83
C ALA A 36 -30.53 0.83 -18.69
N LEU A 37 -29.40 1.21 -19.30
CA LEU A 37 -29.31 2.38 -20.18
C LEU A 37 -30.17 2.23 -21.44
N ILE A 38 -30.19 1.04 -22.05
CA ILE A 38 -31.06 0.76 -23.21
C ILE A 38 -32.54 0.83 -22.81
N ALA A 39 -32.90 0.38 -21.61
CA ALA A 39 -34.27 0.49 -21.10
C ALA A 39 -34.66 1.95 -20.84
N LEU A 40 -33.74 2.75 -20.30
CA LEU A 40 -33.95 4.19 -20.07
C LEU A 40 -34.05 4.97 -21.38
N GLU A 41 -33.22 4.67 -22.37
CA GLU A 41 -33.30 5.24 -23.72
C GLU A 41 -34.69 5.02 -24.32
N LYS A 42 -35.20 3.78 -24.25
CA LYS A 42 -36.54 3.42 -24.74
C LYS A 42 -37.68 4.06 -23.95
N ALA A 43 -37.47 4.39 -22.69
CA ALA A 43 -38.46 5.05 -21.84
C ALA A 43 -38.43 6.58 -21.96
N SER A 44 -37.34 7.17 -22.48
CA SER A 44 -37.13 8.62 -22.58
C SER A 44 -37.72 9.21 -23.88
N ILE A 45 -38.89 8.72 -24.29
CA ILE A 45 -39.56 9.16 -25.53
C ILE A 45 -39.85 10.67 -25.49
N ASP A 46 -40.15 11.21 -24.31
CA ASP A 46 -40.52 12.60 -24.07
C ASP A 46 -39.31 13.52 -23.77
N ASP A 47 -38.12 12.96 -23.58
CA ASP A 47 -36.87 13.71 -23.34
C ASP A 47 -35.77 13.25 -24.31
N PRO A 48 -35.71 13.87 -25.51
CA PRO A 48 -34.72 13.54 -26.53
C PRO A 48 -33.27 13.73 -26.06
N MET A 49 -33.04 14.66 -25.13
CA MET A 49 -31.70 14.94 -24.60
C MET A 49 -31.25 13.78 -23.70
N ALA A 50 -32.09 13.34 -22.76
CA ALA A 50 -31.81 12.16 -21.93
C ALA A 50 -31.66 10.88 -22.76
N GLY A 51 -32.48 10.72 -23.82
CA GLY A 51 -32.34 9.61 -24.77
C GLY A 51 -30.97 9.59 -25.45
N SER A 52 -30.52 10.75 -25.97
CA SER A 52 -29.22 10.88 -26.63
C SER A 52 -28.03 10.65 -25.68
N GLU A 53 -28.13 11.08 -24.42
CA GLU A 53 -27.10 10.82 -23.40
C GLU A 53 -26.99 9.33 -23.06
N CYS A 54 -28.13 8.64 -22.91
CA CYS A 54 -28.15 7.19 -22.67
C CYS A 54 -27.48 6.44 -23.82
N GLN A 55 -27.81 6.81 -25.06
CA GLN A 55 -27.23 6.19 -26.25
C GLN A 55 -25.72 6.43 -26.34
N PHE A 56 -25.26 7.65 -26.07
CA PHE A 56 -23.84 7.98 -25.99
C PHE A 56 -23.11 7.13 -24.93
N LEU A 57 -23.69 6.98 -23.74
CA LEU A 57 -23.12 6.16 -22.67
C LEU A 57 -23.07 4.67 -23.04
N VAL A 58 -24.08 4.15 -23.74
CA VAL A 58 -24.07 2.77 -24.27
C VAL A 58 -22.93 2.62 -25.27
N SER A 59 -22.79 3.52 -26.24
CA SER A 59 -21.70 3.49 -27.21
C SER A 59 -20.32 3.58 -26.53
N ALA A 60 -20.19 4.38 -25.47
CA ALA A 60 -18.96 4.48 -24.70
C ALA A 60 -18.63 3.19 -23.94
N LEU A 61 -19.63 2.50 -23.38
CA LEU A 61 -19.46 1.21 -22.69
C LEU A 61 -19.15 0.05 -23.66
N GLU A 62 -19.66 0.14 -24.89
CA GLU A 62 -19.40 -0.83 -25.96
C GLU A 62 -18.07 -0.57 -26.69
N ASN A 63 -17.45 0.57 -26.46
CA ASN A 63 -16.16 0.88 -27.06
C ASN A 63 -15.13 -0.19 -26.66
N PHE A 64 -14.54 -0.82 -27.68
CA PHE A 64 -13.52 -1.85 -27.53
C PHE A 64 -12.33 -1.37 -26.67
N GLU A 65 -11.87 -0.13 -26.87
CA GLU A 65 -10.77 0.44 -26.08
C GLU A 65 -11.15 0.56 -24.60
N PHE A 66 -12.40 0.92 -24.31
CA PHE A 66 -12.91 1.00 -22.94
C PHE A 66 -12.96 -0.38 -22.28
N LEU A 67 -13.50 -1.38 -22.97
CA LEU A 67 -13.62 -2.75 -22.46
C LEU A 67 -12.25 -3.41 -22.21
N VAL A 68 -11.33 -3.30 -23.18
CA VAL A 68 -9.97 -3.81 -23.04
C VAL A 68 -9.23 -3.07 -21.93
N GLY A 69 -9.36 -1.73 -21.87
CA GLY A 69 -8.78 -0.93 -20.80
C GLY A 69 -9.30 -1.32 -19.42
N LEU A 70 -10.59 -1.64 -19.29
CA LEU A 70 -11.20 -2.07 -18.04
C LEU A 70 -10.67 -3.44 -17.56
N VAL A 71 -10.46 -4.38 -18.48
CA VAL A 71 -9.86 -5.68 -18.19
C VAL A 71 -8.41 -5.52 -17.76
N ILE A 72 -7.61 -4.77 -18.52
CA ILE A 72 -6.19 -4.52 -18.22
C ILE A 72 -6.03 -3.82 -16.87
N TRP A 73 -6.79 -2.75 -16.61
CA TRP A 73 -6.75 -2.05 -15.33
C TRP A 73 -7.14 -2.95 -14.17
N HIS A 74 -8.11 -3.83 -14.35
CA HIS A 74 -8.49 -4.77 -13.32
C HIS A 74 -7.34 -5.72 -12.99
N ASP A 75 -6.73 -6.34 -14.00
CA ASP A 75 -5.68 -7.34 -13.80
C ASP A 75 -4.42 -6.71 -13.17
N ILE A 76 -4.07 -5.47 -13.58
CA ILE A 76 -3.03 -4.64 -12.96
C ILE A 76 -3.33 -4.37 -11.49
N LEU A 77 -4.49 -3.78 -11.20
CA LEU A 77 -4.86 -3.38 -9.85
C LEU A 77 -5.01 -4.61 -8.93
N PHE A 78 -5.50 -5.73 -9.45
CA PHE A 78 -5.64 -6.98 -8.72
C PHE A 78 -4.30 -7.55 -8.30
N SER A 79 -3.36 -7.61 -9.22
CA SER A 79 -2.01 -8.11 -8.96
C SER A 79 -1.27 -7.24 -7.95
N ILE A 80 -1.31 -5.91 -8.12
CA ILE A 80 -0.73 -4.94 -7.17
C ILE A 80 -1.37 -5.06 -5.78
N ASN A 81 -2.69 -5.22 -5.71
CA ASN A 81 -3.40 -5.36 -4.45
C ASN A 81 -3.06 -6.67 -3.72
N LYS A 82 -2.81 -7.76 -4.47
CA LYS A 82 -2.36 -9.05 -3.90
C LYS A 82 -0.98 -8.89 -3.24
N VAL A 83 -0.02 -8.28 -3.94
CA VAL A 83 1.31 -7.97 -3.38
C VAL A 83 1.21 -7.07 -2.15
N SER A 84 0.41 -6.01 -2.22
CA SER A 84 0.23 -5.08 -1.11
C SER A 84 -0.29 -5.74 0.16
N LYS A 85 -1.29 -6.63 0.03
CA LYS A 85 -1.83 -7.35 1.18
C LYS A 85 -0.84 -8.32 1.79
N LYS A 86 0.04 -8.91 0.98
CA LYS A 86 1.12 -9.78 1.47
C LYS A 86 2.15 -9.00 2.27
N LEU A 87 2.58 -7.84 1.77
CA LEU A 87 3.47 -6.93 2.50
C LEU A 87 2.92 -6.45 3.84
N GLN A 88 1.59 -6.39 3.96
CA GLN A 88 0.90 -5.95 5.17
C GLN A 88 0.62 -7.08 6.17
N ALA A 89 0.91 -8.33 5.81
CA ALA A 89 0.67 -9.46 6.70
C ALA A 89 1.78 -9.54 7.75
N LYS A 90 1.38 -9.83 8.99
CA LYS A 90 2.19 -9.72 10.22
C LYS A 90 3.46 -10.61 10.22
N ILE A 91 3.53 -11.60 9.33
CA ILE A 91 4.56 -12.66 9.29
C ILE A 91 4.75 -13.10 7.83
N VAL A 92 5.28 -12.25 6.95
CA VAL A 92 5.64 -12.68 5.59
C VAL A 92 7.14 -12.51 5.43
N SER A 93 7.81 -13.56 4.96
CA SER A 93 9.22 -13.47 4.58
C SER A 93 9.35 -12.49 3.41
N ILE A 94 10.37 -11.63 3.45
CA ILE A 94 10.60 -10.72 2.32
C ILE A 94 10.85 -11.53 1.05
N ASP A 95 11.53 -12.67 1.16
CA ASP A 95 11.73 -13.65 0.09
C ASP A 95 10.44 -14.05 -0.63
N ASP A 96 9.40 -14.45 0.12
CA ASP A 96 8.11 -14.83 -0.47
C ASP A 96 7.45 -13.67 -1.18
N THR A 97 7.67 -12.44 -0.69
CA THR A 97 7.13 -11.24 -1.30
C THR A 97 7.90 -10.87 -2.58
N LEU A 98 9.22 -10.96 -2.56
CA LEU A 98 10.07 -10.75 -3.72
C LEU A 98 9.68 -11.71 -4.85
N LYS A 99 9.58 -13.02 -4.57
CA LYS A 99 9.12 -14.02 -5.54
C LYS A 99 7.74 -13.68 -6.14
N HIS A 100 6.83 -13.16 -5.32
CA HIS A 100 5.52 -12.74 -5.80
C HIS A 100 5.57 -11.51 -6.69
N ILE A 101 6.37 -10.50 -6.34
CA ILE A 101 6.53 -9.30 -7.16
C ILE A 101 7.15 -9.66 -8.50
N GLU A 102 8.20 -10.49 -8.49
CA GLU A 102 8.87 -10.98 -9.68
C GLU A 102 7.91 -11.75 -10.61
N GLY A 103 7.09 -12.65 -10.05
CA GLY A 103 6.06 -13.37 -10.83
C GLY A 103 5.04 -12.43 -11.47
N VAL A 104 4.67 -11.34 -10.79
CA VAL A 104 3.74 -10.33 -11.35
C VAL A 104 4.43 -9.50 -12.45
N ILE A 105 5.70 -9.14 -12.28
CA ILE A 105 6.48 -8.44 -13.31
C ILE A 105 6.60 -9.32 -14.57
N SER A 106 6.91 -10.61 -14.39
CA SER A 106 6.98 -11.58 -15.49
C SER A 106 5.64 -11.70 -16.22
N TYR A 107 4.53 -11.78 -15.47
CA TYR A 107 3.19 -11.77 -16.03
C TYR A 107 2.93 -10.53 -16.89
N PHE A 108 3.25 -9.32 -16.43
CA PHE A 108 3.04 -8.10 -17.22
C PHE A 108 3.96 -7.99 -18.44
N LYS A 109 5.22 -8.45 -18.34
CA LYS A 109 6.12 -8.54 -19.50
C LYS A 109 5.53 -9.46 -20.57
N LYS A 110 5.10 -10.67 -20.19
CA LYS A 110 4.44 -11.60 -21.09
C LYS A 110 3.16 -11.01 -21.70
N TYR A 111 2.34 -10.35 -20.87
CA TYR A 111 1.11 -9.70 -21.31
C TYR A 111 1.37 -8.56 -22.30
N ARG A 112 2.47 -7.82 -22.14
CA ARG A 112 2.92 -6.78 -23.06
C ARG A 112 3.34 -7.35 -24.42
N ASP A 113 4.05 -8.47 -24.43
CA ASP A 113 4.66 -9.04 -25.63
C ASP A 113 3.67 -9.92 -26.43
N GLU A 114 2.72 -10.59 -25.76
CA GLU A 114 1.78 -11.52 -26.39
C GLU A 114 0.33 -11.01 -26.49
N GLY A 115 -0.04 -10.00 -25.71
CA GLY A 115 -1.45 -9.59 -25.55
C GLY A 115 -1.97 -8.66 -26.64
N PHE A 116 -1.58 -7.39 -26.60
CA PHE A 116 -2.09 -6.33 -27.48
C PHE A 116 -0.95 -5.50 -28.09
N THR A 117 0.02 -6.17 -28.71
CA THR A 117 1.22 -5.57 -29.31
C THR A 117 0.93 -4.42 -30.28
N SER A 118 -0.24 -4.42 -30.92
CA SER A 118 -0.69 -3.42 -31.88
C SER A 118 -1.32 -2.15 -31.27
N ILE A 119 -1.68 -2.13 -29.98
CA ILE A 119 -2.39 -1.00 -29.37
C ILE A 119 -1.47 -0.19 -28.45
N LYS A 120 -0.88 0.86 -29.01
CA LYS A 120 0.13 1.72 -28.37
C LYS A 120 -0.30 2.28 -27.01
N TYR A 121 -1.59 2.64 -26.86
CA TYR A 121 -2.14 3.17 -25.60
C TYR A 121 -2.02 2.20 -24.42
N PHE A 122 -2.30 0.90 -24.64
CA PHE A 122 -2.25 -0.10 -23.57
C PHE A 122 -0.81 -0.44 -23.17
N ASN A 123 0.13 -0.42 -24.12
CA ASN A 123 1.54 -0.64 -23.83
C ASN A 123 2.08 0.39 -22.84
N VAL A 124 1.69 1.67 -22.96
CA VAL A 124 2.10 2.72 -22.01
C VAL A 124 1.60 2.42 -20.60
N MET A 125 0.37 1.92 -20.45
CA MET A 125 -0.18 1.55 -19.15
C MET A 125 0.55 0.35 -18.53
N ILE A 126 0.81 -0.68 -19.34
CA ILE A 126 1.52 -1.88 -18.91
C ILE A 126 2.97 -1.52 -18.54
N ASP A 127 3.64 -0.69 -19.33
CA ASP A 127 5.00 -0.20 -19.06
C ASP A 127 5.07 0.59 -17.76
N ALA A 128 4.09 1.47 -17.50
CA ALA A 128 3.99 2.18 -16.22
C ALA A 128 3.79 1.23 -15.03
N ALA A 129 3.00 0.17 -15.20
CA ALA A 129 2.79 -0.85 -14.17
C ALA A 129 4.06 -1.67 -13.92
N ILE A 130 4.76 -2.09 -14.98
CA ILE A 130 6.05 -2.77 -14.91
C ILE A 130 7.07 -1.89 -14.20
N ALA A 131 7.25 -0.64 -14.64
CA ALA A 131 8.21 0.29 -14.04
C ALA A 131 7.92 0.52 -12.54
N SER A 132 6.65 0.73 -12.17
CA SER A 132 6.25 0.91 -10.78
C SER A 132 6.52 -0.34 -9.92
N LEU A 133 6.27 -1.54 -10.45
CA LEU A 133 6.53 -2.79 -9.75
C LEU A 133 8.01 -3.09 -9.64
N THR A 134 8.78 -2.87 -10.71
CA THR A 134 10.24 -3.01 -10.73
C THR A 134 10.91 -2.07 -9.75
N SER A 135 10.53 -0.79 -9.73
CA SER A 135 11.05 0.17 -8.75
C SER A 135 10.79 -0.29 -7.31
N ARG A 136 9.58 -0.80 -7.03
CA ARG A 136 9.24 -1.34 -5.71
C ARG A 136 9.98 -2.64 -5.38
N PHE A 137 10.26 -3.47 -6.38
CA PHE A 137 11.03 -4.71 -6.23
C PHE A 137 12.47 -4.40 -5.81
N GLU A 138 13.12 -3.45 -6.48
CA GLU A 138 14.49 -3.06 -6.14
C GLU A 138 14.57 -2.42 -4.76
N GLN A 139 13.65 -1.52 -4.40
CA GLN A 139 13.57 -0.97 -3.04
C GLN A 139 13.43 -2.05 -1.97
N MET A 140 12.65 -3.11 -2.26
CA MET A 140 12.47 -4.22 -1.33
C MET A 140 13.72 -5.10 -1.24
N LYS A 141 14.46 -5.29 -2.34
CA LYS A 141 15.74 -5.99 -2.33
C LYS A 141 16.80 -5.22 -1.56
N GLU A 142 16.90 -3.92 -1.76
CA GLU A 142 17.81 -3.07 -0.99
C GLU A 142 17.48 -3.15 0.50
N PHE A 143 16.19 -3.07 0.85
CA PHE A 143 15.74 -3.24 2.23
C PHE A 143 16.08 -4.63 2.79
N ASP A 144 15.88 -5.70 2.02
CA ASP A 144 16.25 -7.07 2.43
C ASP A 144 17.77 -7.25 2.59
N ASN A 145 18.57 -6.61 1.73
CA ASN A 145 20.02 -6.65 1.86
C ASN A 145 20.50 -6.01 3.17
N VAL A 146 19.84 -4.92 3.61
CA VAL A 146 20.20 -4.20 4.84
C VAL A 146 19.57 -4.82 6.09
N PHE A 147 18.31 -5.24 6.04
CA PHE A 147 17.56 -5.66 7.23
C PHE A 147 17.07 -7.11 7.19
N GLY A 148 17.16 -7.80 6.05
CA GLY A 148 16.64 -9.16 5.84
C GLY A 148 17.22 -10.19 6.82
N PHE A 149 18.48 -10.01 7.23
CA PHE A 149 19.11 -10.86 8.24
C PHE A 149 18.47 -10.69 9.64
N LEU A 150 17.91 -9.53 9.96
CA LEU A 150 17.28 -9.23 11.26
C LEU A 150 15.84 -9.77 11.39
N PHE A 151 15.22 -10.26 10.31
CA PHE A 151 13.82 -10.70 10.35
C PHE A 151 13.59 -11.98 11.14
N ASN A 152 14.58 -12.88 11.18
CA ASN A 152 14.45 -14.15 11.88
C ASN A 152 15.80 -14.65 12.38
N LEU A 153 15.85 -15.07 13.64
CA LEU A 153 17.02 -15.73 14.24
C LEU A 153 17.47 -16.99 13.46
N LYS A 154 16.55 -17.64 12.72
CA LYS A 154 16.90 -18.74 11.82
C LYS A 154 17.80 -18.30 10.66
N ASN A 155 17.55 -17.12 10.09
CA ASN A 155 18.36 -16.58 9.01
C ASN A 155 19.74 -16.21 9.55
N LEU A 156 19.80 -15.52 10.70
CA LEU A 156 21.05 -15.26 11.43
C LEU A 156 21.88 -16.53 11.65
N LYS A 157 21.26 -17.62 12.06
CA LYS A 157 21.95 -18.90 12.32
C LYS A 157 22.36 -19.68 11.06
N SER A 158 21.74 -19.41 9.92
CA SER A 158 22.05 -20.11 8.66
C SER A 158 23.11 -19.41 7.80
N LEU A 159 23.47 -18.17 8.14
CA LEU A 159 24.50 -17.40 7.44
C LEU A 159 25.89 -17.81 7.94
N ASP A 160 26.84 -17.93 7.02
CA ASP A 160 28.26 -18.09 7.36
C ASP A 160 28.75 -16.85 8.12
N GLU A 161 29.69 -17.03 9.06
CA GLU A 161 30.19 -15.95 9.92
C GLU A 161 30.73 -14.75 9.11
N VAL A 162 31.33 -15.02 7.95
CA VAL A 162 31.89 -14.00 7.05
C VAL A 162 30.78 -13.16 6.41
N ASP A 163 29.71 -13.80 5.90
CA ASP A 163 28.57 -13.12 5.28
C ASP A 163 27.77 -12.30 6.29
N LEU A 164 27.65 -12.82 7.51
CA LEU A 164 27.01 -12.17 8.64
C LEU A 164 27.75 -10.87 9.01
N TRP A 165 29.08 -10.94 9.07
CA TRP A 165 29.92 -9.79 9.36
C TRP A 165 29.88 -8.74 8.24
N LEU A 166 29.85 -9.16 6.97
CA LEU A 166 29.72 -8.25 5.82
C LEU A 166 28.39 -7.49 5.83
N ARG A 167 27.28 -8.21 6.08
CA ARG A 167 25.94 -7.58 6.20
C ARG A 167 25.87 -6.65 7.40
N TYR A 168 26.49 -7.03 8.52
CA TYR A 168 26.60 -6.17 9.70
C TYR A 168 27.42 -4.91 9.42
N LYS A 169 28.57 -5.03 8.75
CA LYS A 169 29.40 -3.88 8.37
C LYS A 169 28.63 -2.88 7.51
N ASN A 170 27.96 -3.38 6.46
CA ASN A 170 27.10 -2.55 5.61
C ASN A 170 25.97 -1.89 6.42
N PHE A 171 25.37 -2.62 7.36
CA PHE A 171 24.32 -2.09 8.23
C PHE A 171 24.83 -0.95 9.15
N VAL A 172 25.98 -1.16 9.80
CA VAL A 172 26.61 -0.16 10.68
C VAL A 172 27.02 1.08 9.89
N GLU A 173 27.59 0.92 8.71
CA GLU A 173 27.99 2.02 7.83
C GLU A 173 26.80 2.88 7.37
N ILE A 174 25.62 2.28 7.17
CA ILE A 174 24.40 3.00 6.77
C ILE A 174 23.75 3.76 7.94
N ILE A 175 23.84 3.25 9.17
CA ILE A 175 23.08 3.77 10.32
C ILE A 175 23.93 4.58 11.29
N SER A 176 25.22 4.28 11.38
CA SER A 176 26.13 4.87 12.37
C SER A 176 27.14 5.75 11.63
N HIS A 177 26.99 7.06 11.75
CA HIS A 177 28.05 8.01 11.36
C HIS A 177 29.29 7.91 12.28
N ASP A 178 29.23 7.07 13.32
CA ASP A 178 30.23 6.97 14.38
C ASP A 178 30.63 5.52 14.66
N ASN A 179 31.93 5.31 14.81
CA ASN A 179 32.67 4.04 14.69
C ASN A 179 32.52 3.09 15.91
N SER A 180 31.39 3.10 16.61
CA SER A 180 31.20 2.22 17.78
C SER A 180 30.87 0.78 17.33
N SER A 181 31.94 0.07 16.97
CA SER A 181 31.97 -1.39 16.83
C SER A 181 31.78 -2.02 18.20
N ASP A 182 30.56 -2.18 18.68
CA ASP A 182 30.32 -3.07 19.81
C ASP A 182 28.97 -3.81 19.74
N VAL A 183 29.12 -5.12 19.53
CA VAL A 183 28.31 -6.20 20.11
C VAL A 183 26.91 -6.45 19.49
N LEU A 184 26.91 -7.18 18.37
CA LEU A 184 25.74 -7.98 17.95
C LEU A 184 25.96 -9.49 18.09
N GLN A 185 27.21 -9.97 18.21
CA GLN A 185 27.50 -11.40 18.30
C GLN A 185 27.39 -12.01 19.72
N VAL A 186 27.42 -11.21 20.80
CA VAL A 186 27.64 -11.79 22.15
C VAL A 186 26.37 -11.92 23.01
N THR A 187 25.22 -11.34 22.62
CA THR A 187 24.11 -11.19 23.60
C THR A 187 22.70 -11.28 23.01
N LEU A 188 22.52 -11.86 21.82
CA LEU A 188 21.17 -12.22 21.37
C LEU A 188 20.75 -13.56 22.01
N PRO A 189 19.53 -13.68 22.57
CA PRO A 189 19.08 -14.91 23.20
C PRO A 189 19.18 -16.12 22.27
N TYR A 190 19.65 -17.27 22.81
CA TYR A 190 19.75 -18.53 22.04
C TYR A 190 18.38 -19.06 21.56
N SER A 191 17.28 -18.59 22.14
CA SER A 191 15.90 -18.96 21.81
C SER A 191 15.39 -18.32 20.52
N LEU A 192 14.63 -19.07 19.72
CA LEU A 192 13.93 -18.56 18.54
C LEU A 192 12.91 -17.49 18.95
N MET A 193 13.27 -16.22 18.79
CA MET A 193 12.41 -15.06 19.08
C MET A 193 12.05 -14.33 17.79
N SER A 194 10.87 -13.72 17.77
CA SER A 194 10.44 -12.81 16.70
C SER A 194 11.14 -11.46 16.79
N ALA A 195 11.20 -10.71 15.69
CA ALA A 195 11.79 -9.36 15.67
C ALA A 195 11.19 -8.41 16.71
N PHE A 196 9.91 -8.58 17.06
CA PHE A 196 9.26 -7.81 18.12
C PHE A 196 9.77 -8.18 19.53
N GLU A 197 9.90 -9.47 19.81
CA GLU A 197 10.42 -9.96 21.10
C GLU A 197 11.90 -9.61 21.29
N ILE A 198 12.68 -9.59 20.19
CA ILE A 198 14.07 -9.14 20.21
C ILE A 198 14.15 -7.65 20.55
N LEU A 199 13.26 -6.82 19.99
CA LEU A 199 13.20 -5.40 20.33
C LEU A 199 12.88 -5.18 21.82
N GLU A 200 11.90 -5.89 22.38
CA GLU A 200 11.58 -5.77 23.81
C GLU A 200 12.76 -6.19 24.69
N PHE A 201 13.46 -7.26 24.33
CA PHE A 201 14.66 -7.70 25.04
C PHE A 201 15.78 -6.66 25.00
N VAL A 202 16.06 -6.09 23.82
CA VAL A 202 17.13 -5.10 23.65
C VAL A 202 16.80 -3.80 24.39
N ILE A 203 15.54 -3.35 24.38
CA ILE A 203 15.09 -2.18 25.15
C ILE A 203 15.22 -2.46 26.66
N ALA A 204 14.85 -3.66 27.12
CA ALA A 204 14.96 -4.02 28.53
C ALA A 204 16.41 -4.13 29.03
N LYS A 205 17.35 -4.45 28.13
CA LYS A 205 18.78 -4.55 28.46
C LYS A 205 19.52 -3.22 28.35
N ASP A 206 19.02 -2.27 27.58
CA ASP A 206 19.61 -0.93 27.36
C ASP A 206 21.09 -0.94 26.94
N CYS A 207 21.58 -2.05 26.38
CA CYS A 207 22.99 -2.21 26.05
C CYS A 207 23.32 -1.89 24.58
N TYR A 208 22.32 -1.80 23.70
CA TYR A 208 22.54 -1.77 22.24
C TYR A 208 21.63 -0.76 21.54
N PRO A 209 21.95 0.55 21.59
CA PRO A 209 21.11 1.60 20.99
C PRO A 209 20.97 1.44 19.47
N ASN A 210 22.03 1.04 18.77
CA ASN A 210 22.01 0.83 17.31
C ASN A 210 21.13 -0.36 16.91
N VAL A 211 21.13 -1.44 17.73
CA VAL A 211 20.27 -2.62 17.50
C VAL A 211 18.81 -2.29 17.81
N SER A 212 18.55 -1.53 18.88
CA SER A 212 17.21 -1.02 19.19
C SER A 212 16.67 -0.17 18.04
N LEU A 213 17.48 0.73 17.49
CA LEU A 213 17.14 1.55 16.33
C LEU A 213 16.88 0.68 15.09
N ALA A 214 17.72 -0.33 14.84
CA ALA A 214 17.56 -1.30 13.76
C ALA A 214 16.18 -1.95 13.75
N TYR A 215 15.80 -2.54 14.89
CA TYR A 215 14.54 -3.24 15.03
C TYR A 215 13.35 -2.28 15.02
N ARG A 216 13.49 -1.05 15.51
CA ARG A 216 12.47 0.00 15.37
C ARG A 216 12.24 0.36 13.90
N ILE A 217 13.29 0.59 13.12
CA ILE A 217 13.19 0.84 11.67
C ILE A 217 12.56 -0.36 10.97
N LEU A 218 13.02 -1.57 11.29
CA LEU A 218 12.52 -2.82 10.73
C LEU A 218 11.00 -2.99 10.92
N LEU A 219 10.54 -2.80 12.16
CA LEU A 219 9.13 -2.98 12.52
C LEU A 219 8.24 -1.82 12.06
N THR A 220 8.81 -0.65 11.75
CA THR A 220 8.05 0.50 11.25
C THR A 220 7.82 0.45 9.74
N VAL A 221 8.65 -0.22 8.95
CA VAL A 221 8.49 -0.28 7.48
C VAL A 221 7.17 -0.95 7.02
N PRO A 222 6.74 -2.11 7.57
CA PRO A 222 5.41 -2.66 7.26
C PRO A 222 4.27 -1.75 7.77
N VAL A 223 4.49 -1.08 8.90
CA VAL A 223 3.50 -0.20 9.55
C VAL A 223 3.29 1.09 8.76
N THR A 224 4.33 1.69 8.18
CA THR A 224 4.24 2.91 7.36
C THR A 224 3.44 2.68 6.09
N ILE A 225 3.54 1.50 5.47
CA ILE A 225 2.72 1.10 4.32
C ILE A 225 1.22 1.07 4.70
N VAL A 226 0.89 0.49 5.86
CA VAL A 226 -0.49 0.44 6.37
C VAL A 226 -0.98 1.84 6.75
N LEU A 227 -0.11 2.66 7.33
CA LEU A 227 -0.43 4.03 7.75
C LEU A 227 -0.68 4.94 6.55
N ALA A 228 0.14 4.87 5.51
CA ALA A 228 -0.08 5.58 4.26
C ALA A 228 -1.44 5.22 3.65
N GLU A 229 -1.80 3.93 3.62
CA GLU A 229 -3.14 3.52 3.18
C GLU A 229 -4.24 4.13 4.06
N ARG A 230 -4.10 4.11 5.39
CA ARG A 230 -5.03 4.76 6.35
C ARG A 230 -5.12 6.28 6.13
N SER A 231 -4.06 6.95 5.68
CA SER A 231 -4.08 8.39 5.42
C SER A 231 -4.80 8.73 4.12
N PHE A 232 -4.49 8.04 3.01
CA PHE A 232 -5.21 8.20 1.74
C PHE A 232 -6.70 7.88 1.86
N SER A 233 -7.03 6.99 2.78
CA SER A 233 -8.38 6.65 3.15
C SER A 233 -9.17 7.84 3.69
N LYS A 234 -8.60 8.51 4.70
CA LYS A 234 -9.21 9.70 5.28
C LYS A 234 -9.26 10.84 4.27
N LEU A 235 -8.22 11.00 3.47
CA LEU A 235 -8.16 12.01 2.42
C LEU A 235 -9.30 11.87 1.41
N LYS A 236 -9.70 10.64 1.03
CA LYS A 236 -10.84 10.41 0.13
C LYS A 236 -12.19 10.82 0.74
N LEU A 237 -12.35 10.75 2.06
CA LEU A 237 -13.55 11.25 2.73
C LEU A 237 -13.56 12.78 2.81
N LEU A 238 -12.38 13.39 2.92
CA LEU A 238 -12.21 14.84 2.93
C LEU A 238 -12.44 15.45 1.55
N LYS A 239 -11.82 14.86 0.52
CA LYS A 239 -11.93 15.24 -0.89
C LYS A 239 -12.99 14.37 -1.58
N ASN A 240 -14.25 14.71 -1.38
CA ASN A 240 -15.36 14.14 -2.16
C ASN A 240 -15.64 15.01 -3.40
N TYR A 241 -16.44 14.48 -4.32
CA TYR A 241 -16.80 15.17 -5.57
C TYR A 241 -17.39 16.57 -5.33
N LEU A 242 -18.17 16.72 -4.25
CA LEU A 242 -18.79 17.99 -3.83
C LEU A 242 -17.82 18.99 -3.16
N ARG A 243 -16.57 18.60 -2.87
CA ARG A 243 -15.53 19.43 -2.22
C ARG A 243 -14.27 19.56 -3.08
N SER A 244 -14.41 19.40 -4.40
CA SER A 244 -13.30 19.42 -5.35
C SER A 244 -12.58 20.77 -5.47
N THR A 245 -13.21 21.87 -5.03
CA THR A 245 -12.72 23.26 -5.13
C THR A 245 -11.95 23.77 -3.91
N MET A 246 -11.61 22.91 -2.95
CA MET A 246 -10.90 23.31 -1.73
C MET A 246 -9.40 23.57 -1.97
N SER A 247 -8.83 24.61 -1.33
CA SER A 247 -7.40 24.91 -1.40
C SER A 247 -6.52 23.81 -0.79
N GLN A 248 -5.29 23.69 -1.28
CA GLN A 248 -4.35 22.65 -0.83
C GLN A 248 -3.97 22.79 0.65
N GLU A 249 -3.80 24.01 1.15
CA GLU A 249 -3.50 24.29 2.56
C GLU A 249 -4.61 23.78 3.49
N ARG A 250 -5.87 24.12 3.17
CA ARG A 250 -7.02 23.65 3.93
C ARG A 250 -7.16 22.13 3.87
N LEU A 251 -6.78 21.52 2.75
CA LEU A 251 -6.83 20.06 2.58
C LEU A 251 -5.79 19.37 3.45
N ASN A 252 -4.57 19.90 3.47
CA ASN A 252 -3.50 19.37 4.30
C ASN A 252 -3.83 19.51 5.79
N GLY A 253 -4.35 20.67 6.23
CA GLY A 253 -4.77 20.87 7.62
C GLY A 253 -5.88 19.90 8.05
N LEU A 254 -6.95 19.77 7.25
CA LEU A 254 -8.02 18.83 7.53
C LEU A 254 -7.56 17.36 7.49
N ALA A 255 -6.65 17.03 6.57
CA ALA A 255 -6.06 15.70 6.50
C ALA A 255 -5.30 15.37 7.78
N MET A 256 -4.47 16.30 8.27
CA MET A 256 -3.72 16.16 9.50
C MET A 256 -4.65 15.92 10.71
N CYS A 257 -5.66 16.77 10.90
CA CYS A 257 -6.65 16.61 11.97
C CYS A 257 -7.45 15.29 11.90
N THR A 258 -7.61 14.73 10.69
CA THR A 258 -8.38 13.50 10.50
C THR A 258 -7.53 12.24 10.64
N ILE A 259 -6.24 12.32 10.29
CA ILE A 259 -5.26 11.25 10.45
C ILE A 259 -4.93 11.11 11.94
N GLU A 260 -4.58 12.22 12.58
CA GLU A 260 -4.18 12.31 13.98
C GLU A 260 -5.33 12.63 14.93
N ARG A 261 -6.56 12.21 14.57
CA ARG A 261 -7.75 12.45 15.41
C ARG A 261 -7.56 11.95 16.84
N ASP A 262 -6.91 10.80 16.98
CA ASP A 262 -6.67 10.17 18.29
C ASP A 262 -5.78 11.07 19.18
N ILE A 263 -4.92 11.91 18.59
CA ILE A 263 -4.11 12.92 19.29
C ILE A 263 -4.89 14.23 19.45
N LEU A 264 -5.63 14.65 18.42
CA LEU A 264 -6.45 15.86 18.48
C LEU A 264 -7.50 15.79 19.60
N ASP A 265 -8.09 14.62 19.84
CA ASP A 265 -9.05 14.39 20.93
C ASP A 265 -8.40 14.57 22.33
N THR A 266 -7.07 14.62 22.43
CA THR A 266 -6.33 14.88 23.68
C THR A 266 -5.91 16.33 23.87
N ILE A 267 -6.08 17.18 22.85
CA ILE A 267 -5.72 18.62 22.88
C ILE A 267 -6.94 19.41 23.37
N ASP A 268 -6.74 20.30 24.34
CA ASP A 268 -7.80 21.22 24.77
C ASP A 268 -8.00 22.32 23.71
N LEU A 269 -9.20 22.35 23.13
CA LEU A 269 -9.56 23.33 22.12
C LEU A 269 -9.63 24.75 22.69
N ASN A 270 -9.91 24.90 23.99
CA ASN A 270 -9.98 26.22 24.62
C ASN A 270 -8.61 26.87 24.68
N THR A 271 -7.57 26.11 25.07
CA THR A 271 -6.19 26.63 25.08
C THR A 271 -5.70 27.03 23.70
N VAL A 272 -6.12 26.32 22.64
CA VAL A 272 -5.76 26.68 21.27
C VAL A 272 -6.50 27.96 20.84
N LEU A 273 -7.78 28.11 21.19
CA LEU A 273 -8.55 29.31 20.85
C LEU A 273 -7.99 30.56 21.54
N ASP A 274 -7.52 30.42 22.78
CA ASP A 274 -6.91 31.52 23.53
C ASP A 274 -5.55 31.95 22.96
N ASP A 275 -4.74 31.02 22.42
CA ASP A 275 -3.47 31.33 21.75
C ASP A 275 -3.65 32.03 20.38
N PHE A 276 -4.82 31.88 19.76
CA PHE A 276 -5.16 32.49 18.47
C PHE A 276 -5.90 33.84 18.60
N ALA A 277 -6.39 34.20 19.79
CA ALA A 277 -7.12 35.43 20.09
C ALA A 277 -6.19 36.60 20.40
#